data_AF-A0A7X7XDX1-F1
#
_entry.id   AF-A0A7X7XDX1-F1
#
_cell.length_a   1.000
_cell.length_b   1.000
_cell.length_c   1.000
_cell.angle_alpha   90.00
_cell.angle_beta   90.00
_cell.angle_gamma   90.00
#
_symmetry.space_group_name_H-M   'P 1'
#
loop_
_entity.id
_entity.type
_entity.pdbx_description
1 polymer ?
#
loop_
_entity_poly.entity_id
_entity_poly.type
_entity_poly.pdbx_seq_one_letter_code
_entity_poly.pdbx_strand_id
1 'polypeptide(L)'
;MREHTNCPDLEEIAAWADGRLAEDRQRMIVDHLDQCPDCYDLAAGAIAFNQEVVSAWQTPAAAPVRDFRAAPRWAVPAAAAAALLLAAVLIAIAPIRMAGPTPTAVVPVVPATPVAAPDQAVPAPSGRDTVGEDRLAEVQHPATVLSSVRAAMAGPATVPSAWAAEIRLPDGAAYGFGAPPADGWFALGLRWVEAELHLRAGDPVAAAETLAHIRRDLDRLGGTAELRSGYDRAEVGLRQNEMTELPEALFDRTLTAGGARGAARMELGAWVGGGRIAVRTGCGAYFKHAEIDRLVADVSAAGGPPGVAAAFEEIRRQIDAGLPNTASFRRIDRALVDIGLLVRGE
;
A
#
# COMPACT_ATOMS: atom_id res chain seq x y z
N MET A 1 24.17 -6.56 -28.77
CA MET A 1 25.00 -6.25 -27.58
C MET A 1 25.82 -5.02 -27.92
N ARG A 2 25.47 -3.84 -27.37
CA ARG A 2 26.38 -2.70 -27.42
C ARG A 2 27.42 -2.95 -26.35
N GLU A 3 28.68 -3.04 -26.73
CA GLU A 3 29.80 -3.10 -25.79
C GLU A 3 29.92 -1.73 -25.11
N HIS A 4 29.43 -1.61 -23.87
CA HIS A 4 29.70 -0.47 -23.03
C HIS A 4 31.02 -0.71 -22.29
N THR A 5 32.06 0.03 -22.67
CA THR A 5 33.49 -0.16 -22.35
C THR A 5 33.85 -0.03 -20.86
N ASN A 6 32.88 0.03 -19.95
CA ASN A 6 33.13 0.28 -18.52
C ASN A 6 32.14 -0.43 -17.57
N CYS A 7 31.42 -1.43 -18.05
CA CYS A 7 30.54 -2.24 -17.23
C CYS A 7 31.35 -3.33 -16.49
N PRO A 8 31.08 -3.59 -15.20
CA PRO A 8 31.57 -4.79 -14.52
C PRO A 8 31.21 -6.03 -15.33
N ASP A 9 32.09 -7.01 -15.35
CA ASP A 9 31.78 -8.25 -16.04
C ASP A 9 30.72 -9.06 -15.25
N LEU A 10 30.13 -10.04 -15.93
CA LEU A 10 29.09 -10.89 -15.35
C LEU A 10 29.58 -11.69 -14.13
N GLU A 11 30.87 -12.05 -14.10
CA GLU A 11 31.46 -12.81 -13.00
C GLU A 11 31.62 -11.94 -11.75
N GLU A 12 31.99 -10.67 -11.91
CA GLU A 12 32.04 -9.67 -10.85
C GLU A 12 30.64 -9.35 -10.30
N ILE A 13 29.62 -9.24 -11.16
CA ILE A 13 28.23 -9.04 -10.73
C ILE A 13 27.73 -10.26 -9.93
N ALA A 14 28.04 -11.48 -10.38
CA ALA A 14 27.69 -12.70 -9.65
C ALA A 14 28.44 -12.80 -8.32
N ALA A 15 29.75 -12.52 -8.30
CA ALA A 15 30.57 -12.53 -7.09
C ALA A 15 30.10 -11.46 -6.09
N TRP A 16 29.63 -10.31 -6.56
CA TRP A 16 28.98 -9.29 -5.74
C TRP A 16 27.67 -9.80 -5.14
N ALA A 17 26.79 -10.38 -5.95
CA ALA A 17 25.49 -10.92 -5.52
C ALA A 17 25.64 -12.04 -4.48
N ASP A 18 26.72 -12.82 -4.56
CA ASP A 18 27.09 -13.86 -3.59
C ASP A 18 27.79 -13.31 -2.33
N GLY A 19 28.11 -12.01 -2.28
CA GLY A 19 28.88 -11.40 -1.18
C GLY A 19 30.35 -11.83 -1.13
N ARG A 20 30.92 -12.33 -2.24
CA ARG A 20 32.28 -12.87 -2.34
C ARG A 20 33.35 -11.83 -2.70
N LEU A 21 32.94 -10.58 -2.95
CA LEU A 21 33.87 -9.49 -3.25
C LEU A 21 34.35 -8.75 -1.99
N ALA A 22 35.56 -8.21 -2.07
CA ALA A 22 36.10 -7.30 -1.06
C ALA A 22 35.28 -5.99 -0.96
N GLU A 23 35.26 -5.36 0.21
CA GLU A 23 34.40 -4.21 0.52
C GLU A 23 34.63 -2.98 -0.36
N ASP A 24 35.85 -2.77 -0.85
CA ASP A 24 36.19 -1.73 -1.81
C ASP A 24 35.58 -2.01 -3.18
N ARG A 25 35.67 -3.25 -3.67
CA ARG A 25 35.06 -3.66 -4.94
C ARG A 25 33.55 -3.71 -4.88
N GLN A 26 32.97 -4.11 -3.74
CA GLN A 26 31.52 -4.06 -3.54
C GLN A 26 30.98 -2.64 -3.66
N ARG A 27 31.65 -1.65 -3.05
CA ARG A 27 31.26 -0.24 -3.16
C ARG A 27 31.33 0.26 -4.61
N MET A 28 32.41 -0.08 -5.32
CA MET A 28 32.55 0.28 -6.74
C MET A 28 31.43 -0.29 -7.61
N ILE A 29 31.01 -1.53 -7.37
CA ILE A 29 29.89 -2.13 -8.10
C ILE A 29 28.59 -1.41 -7.74
N VAL A 30 28.30 -1.20 -6.45
CA VAL A 30 27.09 -0.47 -6.03
C VAL A 30 27.01 0.92 -6.67
N ASP A 31 28.12 1.66 -6.69
CA ASP A 31 28.19 2.98 -7.32
C ASP A 31 27.95 2.90 -8.84
N HIS A 32 28.44 1.85 -9.49
CA HIS A 32 28.19 1.60 -10.91
C HIS A 32 26.74 1.21 -11.19
N LEU A 33 26.12 0.37 -10.35
CA LEU A 33 24.73 -0.05 -10.47
C LEU A 33 23.76 1.14 -10.32
N ASP A 34 24.15 2.20 -9.59
CA ASP A 34 23.36 3.44 -9.47
C ASP A 34 23.39 4.27 -10.78
N GLN A 35 24.37 4.05 -11.66
CA GLN A 35 24.60 4.83 -12.88
C GLN A 35 24.35 4.06 -14.18
N CYS A 36 24.35 2.72 -14.13
CA CYS A 36 24.18 1.85 -15.29
C CYS A 36 22.95 0.94 -15.14
N PRO A 37 21.84 1.26 -15.81
CA PRO A 37 20.63 0.44 -15.77
C PRO A 37 20.85 -1.01 -16.23
N ASP A 38 21.66 -1.22 -17.28
CA ASP A 38 21.91 -2.57 -17.82
C ASP A 38 22.60 -3.49 -16.79
N CYS A 39 23.55 -2.94 -16.02
CA CYS A 39 24.24 -3.70 -14.97
C CYS A 39 23.35 -3.89 -13.75
N TYR A 40 22.50 -2.91 -13.44
CA TYR A 40 21.48 -3.05 -12.39
C TYR A 40 20.55 -4.24 -12.66
N ASP A 41 20.08 -4.39 -13.90
CA ASP A 41 19.19 -5.49 -14.27
C ASP A 41 19.87 -6.86 -14.14
N LEU A 42 21.13 -6.97 -14.59
CA LEU A 42 21.94 -8.18 -14.42
C LEU A 42 22.15 -8.52 -12.93
N ALA A 43 22.45 -7.51 -12.11
CA ALA A 43 22.66 -7.66 -10.68
C ALA A 43 21.38 -8.04 -9.94
N ALA A 44 20.24 -7.46 -10.30
CA ALA A 44 18.93 -7.81 -9.75
C ALA A 44 18.54 -9.26 -10.09
N GLY A 45 18.78 -9.69 -11.33
CA GLY A 45 18.57 -11.08 -11.75
C GLY A 45 19.42 -12.08 -10.97
N ALA A 46 20.70 -11.76 -10.74
CA ALA A 46 21.59 -12.58 -9.93
C ALA A 46 21.12 -12.71 -8.46
N ILE A 47 20.64 -11.63 -7.85
CA ILE A 47 20.09 -11.65 -6.49
C ILE A 47 18.80 -12.49 -6.42
N ALA A 48 17.88 -12.30 -7.37
CA ALA A 48 16.62 -13.03 -7.40
C ALA A 48 16.86 -14.55 -7.56
N PHE A 49 17.76 -14.94 -8.46
CA PHE A 49 18.17 -16.33 -8.61
C PHE A 49 18.77 -16.90 -7.32
N ASN A 50 19.63 -16.14 -6.65
CA ASN A 50 20.19 -16.55 -5.36
C ASN A 50 19.12 -16.73 -4.27
N GLN A 51 18.10 -15.88 -4.23
CA GLN A 51 16.99 -16.03 -3.29
C GLN A 51 16.16 -17.28 -3.60
N GLU A 52 15.90 -17.58 -4.87
CA GLU A 52 15.21 -18.81 -5.29
C GLU A 52 16.01 -20.06 -4.94
N VAL A 53 17.32 -20.06 -5.23
CA VAL A 53 18.24 -21.15 -4.86
C VAL A 53 18.29 -21.31 -3.35
N VAL A 54 18.53 -20.24 -2.58
CA VAL A 54 18.55 -20.32 -1.12
C VAL A 54 17.21 -20.82 -0.57
N SER A 55 16.08 -20.38 -1.12
CA SER A 55 14.74 -20.82 -0.71
C SER A 55 14.47 -22.29 -1.08
N ALA A 56 14.91 -22.74 -2.25
CA ALA A 56 14.79 -24.13 -2.69
C ALA A 56 15.64 -25.08 -1.82
N TRP A 57 16.76 -24.61 -1.30
CA TRP A 57 17.64 -25.37 -0.41
C TRP A 57 17.22 -25.26 1.07
N GLN A 58 16.50 -24.21 1.45
CA GLN A 58 15.87 -24.04 2.77
C GLN A 58 14.50 -24.69 2.87
N THR A 59 13.89 -25.07 1.74
CA THR A 59 12.78 -26.01 1.72
C THR A 59 13.34 -27.32 2.28
N PRO A 60 12.87 -27.82 3.43
CA PRO A 60 13.38 -29.07 3.96
C PRO A 60 13.10 -30.13 2.90
N ALA A 61 14.16 -30.71 2.33
CA ALA A 61 14.05 -32.00 1.65
C ALA A 61 13.19 -32.87 2.56
N ALA A 62 12.05 -33.32 2.01
CA ALA A 62 10.97 -34.00 2.73
C ALA A 62 11.51 -34.68 3.97
N ALA A 63 11.16 -34.15 5.14
CA ALA A 63 11.58 -34.70 6.42
C ALA A 63 11.45 -36.23 6.33
N PRO A 64 12.46 -37.02 6.74
CA PRO A 64 12.32 -38.46 6.74
C PRO A 64 11.02 -38.77 7.45
N VAL A 65 10.11 -39.47 6.76
CA VAL A 65 8.80 -39.85 7.28
C VAL A 65 9.05 -40.39 8.67
N ARG A 66 8.74 -39.58 9.69
CA ARG A 66 8.82 -40.02 11.07
C ARG A 66 7.75 -41.09 11.16
N ASP A 67 8.19 -42.35 11.19
CA ASP A 67 7.35 -43.46 11.60
C ASP A 67 6.66 -43.03 12.89
N PHE A 68 5.35 -42.78 12.80
CA PHE A 68 4.49 -42.63 13.95
C PHE A 68 4.47 -43.97 14.68
N ARG A 69 5.47 -44.22 15.52
CA ARG A 69 5.32 -45.18 16.60
C ARG A 69 4.21 -44.63 17.48
N ALA A 70 3.08 -45.35 17.48
CA ALA A 70 1.93 -45.09 18.31
C ALA A 70 2.38 -44.74 19.74
N ALA A 71 2.07 -43.52 20.18
CA ALA A 71 2.34 -43.12 21.55
C ALA A 71 1.58 -44.06 22.49
N PRO A 72 2.24 -44.59 23.55
CA PRO A 72 1.60 -45.50 24.48
C PRO A 72 0.44 -44.76 25.17
N ARG A 73 -0.72 -45.43 25.23
CA ARG A 73 -2.03 -44.91 25.69
C ARG A 73 -2.06 -44.43 27.16
N TRP A 74 -0.90 -44.41 27.82
CA TRP A 74 -0.71 -44.05 29.22
C TRP A 74 -0.03 -42.68 29.40
N ALA A 75 0.37 -42.00 28.31
CA ALA A 75 1.02 -40.68 28.38
C ALA A 75 0.04 -39.52 28.67
N VAL A 76 -1.25 -39.70 28.34
CA VAL A 76 -2.30 -38.69 28.56
C VAL A 76 -2.60 -38.44 30.05
N PRO A 77 -2.74 -39.45 30.94
CA PRO A 77 -3.00 -39.18 32.36
C PRO A 77 -1.84 -38.51 33.11
N ALA A 78 -0.59 -38.69 32.67
CA ALA A 78 0.58 -38.08 33.33
C ALA A 78 0.67 -36.57 33.10
N ALA A 79 0.34 -36.09 31.89
CA ALA A 79 0.36 -34.66 31.57
C ALA A 79 -0.74 -33.88 32.29
N ALA A 80 -1.91 -34.49 32.50
CA ALA A 80 -3.02 -33.87 33.23
C ALA A 80 -2.69 -33.66 34.73
N ALA A 81 -1.98 -34.61 35.36
CA ALA A 81 -1.58 -34.50 36.75
C ALA A 81 -0.56 -33.36 36.99
N ALA A 82 0.37 -33.16 36.04
CA ALA A 82 1.37 -32.09 36.13
C ALA A 82 0.73 -30.69 36.02
N ALA A 83 -0.27 -30.53 35.15
CA ALA A 83 -0.99 -29.26 34.99
C ALA A 83 -1.80 -28.89 36.25
N LEU A 84 -2.43 -29.87 36.91
CA LEU A 84 -3.17 -29.65 38.16
C LEU A 84 -2.27 -29.26 39.33
N LEU A 85 -1.08 -29.87 39.43
CA LEU A 85 -0.09 -29.49 40.45
C LEU A 85 0.43 -28.06 40.23
N LEU A 86 0.66 -27.65 38.98
CA LEU A 86 1.11 -26.30 38.68
C LEU A 86 0.05 -25.24 39.02
N ALA A 87 -1.23 -25.54 38.74
CA ALA A 87 -2.35 -24.67 39.09
C ALA A 87 -2.53 -24.53 40.62
N ALA A 88 -2.35 -25.62 41.38
CA ALA A 88 -2.43 -25.59 42.84
C ALA A 88 -1.32 -24.74 43.47
N VAL A 89 -0.09 -24.82 42.92
CA VAL A 89 1.04 -24.00 43.38
C VAL A 89 0.80 -22.51 43.10
N LEU A 90 0.24 -22.15 41.94
CA LEU A 90 -0.06 -20.76 41.61
C LEU A 90 -1.14 -20.14 42.52
N ILE A 91 -2.13 -20.93 42.94
CA ILE A 91 -3.16 -20.47 43.89
C ILE A 91 -2.57 -20.29 45.30
N ALA A 92 -1.63 -21.15 45.71
CA ALA A 92 -1.00 -21.07 47.04
C ALA A 92 -0.03 -19.89 47.21
N ILE A 93 0.56 -19.39 46.11
CA ILE A 93 1.57 -18.31 46.14
C ILE A 93 0.95 -16.93 45.87
N ALA A 94 -0.33 -16.85 45.46
CA ALA A 94 -0.99 -15.57 45.19
C ALA A 94 -1.13 -14.73 46.48
N PRO A 95 -0.48 -13.56 46.60
CA PRO A 95 -0.63 -12.70 47.76
C PRO A 95 -2.03 -12.09 47.77
N ILE A 96 -2.78 -12.34 48.84
CA ILE A 96 -4.07 -11.71 49.11
C ILE A 96 -3.84 -10.20 49.23
N ARG A 97 -4.11 -9.46 48.15
CA ARG A 97 -4.18 -8.00 48.19
C ARG A 97 -5.52 -7.59 48.78
N MET A 98 -5.58 -7.46 50.10
CA MET A 98 -6.67 -6.76 50.76
C MET A 98 -6.53 -5.24 50.56
N ALA A 99 -7.60 -4.66 50.04
CA ALA A 99 -8.13 -3.31 50.26
C ALA A 99 -7.14 -2.17 50.54
N GLY A 100 -6.90 -1.33 49.52
CA GLY A 100 -6.44 0.05 49.71
C GLY A 100 -7.63 1.00 49.90
N PRO A 101 -7.51 2.06 50.73
CA PRO A 101 -8.60 2.99 51.02
C PRO A 101 -8.86 3.97 49.86
N THR A 102 -10.13 4.36 49.76
CA THR A 102 -10.72 5.30 48.80
C THR A 102 -10.07 6.69 48.87
N PRO A 103 -9.68 7.30 47.73
CA PRO A 103 -9.28 8.70 47.70
C PRO A 103 -10.52 9.60 47.77
N THR A 104 -10.57 10.44 48.81
CA THR A 104 -11.54 11.53 48.97
C THR A 104 -11.17 12.66 48.02
N ALA A 105 -12.00 12.92 47.01
CA ALA A 105 -11.87 14.08 46.14
C ALA A 105 -12.42 15.33 46.86
N VAL A 106 -11.55 16.27 47.19
CA VAL A 106 -11.92 17.61 47.66
C VAL A 106 -12.14 18.49 46.43
N VAL A 107 -13.38 18.89 46.18
CA VAL A 107 -13.75 19.89 45.16
C VAL A 107 -13.69 21.27 45.82
N PRO A 108 -12.89 22.22 45.32
CA PRO A 108 -12.98 23.61 45.76
C PRO A 108 -14.24 24.26 45.17
N VAL A 109 -15.15 24.66 46.05
CA VAL A 109 -16.31 25.50 45.73
C VAL A 109 -15.80 26.92 45.46
N VAL A 110 -15.97 27.41 44.24
CA VAL A 110 -15.79 28.84 43.89
C VAL A 110 -17.17 29.52 43.99
N PRO A 111 -17.34 30.56 44.81
CA PRO A 111 -18.60 31.28 44.92
C PRO A 111 -18.85 32.18 43.70
N ALA A 112 -20.07 32.11 43.18
CA ALA A 112 -20.57 32.92 42.08
C ALA A 112 -20.66 34.41 42.45
N THR A 113 -20.18 35.27 41.56
CA THR A 113 -20.46 36.72 41.61
C THR A 113 -21.49 37.02 40.52
N PRO A 114 -22.66 37.62 40.83
CA PRO A 114 -23.67 37.94 39.82
C PRO A 114 -23.40 39.33 39.26
N VAL A 115 -23.25 39.44 37.93
CA VAL A 115 -23.31 40.74 37.25
C VAL A 115 -24.23 40.63 36.03
N ALA A 116 -25.37 41.31 36.20
CA ALA A 116 -26.22 42.02 35.24
C ALA A 116 -26.32 41.54 33.78
N ALA A 117 -27.56 41.23 33.42
CA ALA A 117 -28.07 41.04 32.07
C ALA A 117 -27.94 42.29 31.18
N PRO A 118 -27.73 42.10 29.86
CA PRO A 118 -28.28 42.96 28.84
C PRO A 118 -29.49 42.31 28.18
N ASP A 119 -30.56 43.08 28.23
CA ASP A 119 -31.85 42.94 27.58
C ASP A 119 -31.68 43.04 26.05
N GLN A 120 -31.86 41.95 25.30
CA GLN A 120 -32.21 42.01 23.87
C GLN A 120 -33.14 40.88 23.47
N ALA A 121 -34.38 41.30 23.17
CA ALA A 121 -35.44 40.53 22.57
C ALA A 121 -35.08 40.04 21.16
N VAL A 122 -35.38 38.77 20.88
CA VAL A 122 -35.59 38.25 19.52
C VAL A 122 -36.90 37.44 19.55
N PRO A 123 -37.84 37.67 18.60
CA PRO A 123 -39.17 37.09 18.65
C PRO A 123 -39.18 35.64 18.18
N ALA A 124 -40.06 34.83 18.77
CA ALA A 124 -40.47 33.55 18.22
C ALA A 124 -41.50 33.75 17.11
N PRO A 125 -41.41 32.97 16.02
CA PRO A 125 -42.59 32.48 15.34
C PRO A 125 -42.70 30.96 15.56
N SER A 126 -43.77 30.60 16.24
CA SER A 126 -44.38 29.28 16.23
C SER A 126 -44.79 28.86 14.81
N GLY A 127 -44.42 27.65 14.39
CA GLY A 127 -44.86 27.05 13.14
C GLY A 127 -44.45 25.58 13.04
N ARG A 128 -45.45 24.71 13.01
CA ARG A 128 -45.41 23.24 13.04
C ARG A 128 -44.81 22.56 11.80
N ASP A 129 -44.30 21.36 12.08
CA ASP A 129 -44.29 20.13 11.27
C ASP A 129 -43.63 20.15 9.89
N THR A 130 -42.50 19.45 9.73
CA THR A 130 -42.42 18.12 9.10
C THR A 130 -40.97 17.74 8.76
N VAL A 131 -40.74 16.42 8.71
CA VAL A 131 -39.61 15.71 8.10
C VAL A 131 -38.34 15.64 8.94
N GLY A 132 -38.01 14.40 9.32
CA GLY A 132 -36.76 14.04 9.98
C GLY A 132 -35.57 14.36 9.10
N GLU A 133 -34.77 15.31 9.54
CA GLU A 133 -33.36 15.40 9.17
C GLU A 133 -32.59 14.54 10.15
N ASP A 134 -32.40 13.29 9.73
CA ASP A 134 -31.08 12.71 9.59
C ASP A 134 -29.96 13.68 10.04
N ARG A 135 -29.66 13.66 11.35
CA ARG A 135 -28.27 13.86 11.78
C ARG A 135 -27.51 12.68 11.20
N LEU A 136 -27.23 12.78 9.90
CA LEU A 136 -26.12 12.12 9.28
C LEU A 136 -24.95 12.47 10.19
N ALA A 137 -24.57 11.47 10.97
CA ALA A 137 -23.21 11.34 11.40
C ALA A 137 -22.38 11.73 10.20
N GLU A 138 -21.68 12.84 10.32
CA GLU A 138 -20.52 13.16 9.52
C GLU A 138 -19.53 12.03 9.84
N VAL A 139 -19.79 10.86 9.24
CA VAL A 139 -18.87 9.77 9.12
C VAL A 139 -17.80 10.39 8.25
N GLN A 140 -16.80 10.94 8.94
CA GLN A 140 -15.48 11.19 8.40
C GLN A 140 -15.14 9.93 7.61
N HIS A 141 -15.36 9.98 6.29
CA HIS A 141 -14.98 8.89 5.43
C HIS A 141 -13.46 8.81 5.62
N PRO A 142 -12.92 7.68 6.12
CA PRO A 142 -11.49 7.53 6.21
C PRO A 142 -10.95 7.84 4.81
N ALA A 143 -10.02 8.80 4.75
CA ALA A 143 -9.47 9.34 3.52
C ALA A 143 -9.27 8.22 2.49
N THR A 144 -10.00 8.27 1.37
CA THR A 144 -9.91 7.28 0.29
C THR A 144 -8.48 7.29 -0.26
N VAL A 145 -8.00 6.15 -0.82
CA VAL A 145 -6.67 6.10 -1.48
C VAL A 145 -6.52 7.23 -2.48
N LEU A 146 -7.59 7.55 -3.21
CA LEU A 146 -7.62 8.64 -4.18
C LEU A 146 -7.36 10.02 -3.54
N SER A 147 -7.91 10.28 -2.35
CA SER A 147 -7.62 11.52 -1.62
C SER A 147 -6.14 11.61 -1.21
N SER A 148 -5.54 10.50 -0.73
CA SER A 148 -4.09 10.44 -0.45
C SER A 148 -3.27 10.68 -1.73
N VAL A 149 -3.66 10.09 -2.87
CA VAL A 149 -3.00 10.28 -4.18
C VAL A 149 -3.05 11.74 -4.63
N ARG A 150 -4.23 12.37 -4.57
CA ARG A 150 -4.43 13.78 -4.93
C ARG A 150 -3.64 14.72 -4.02
N ALA A 151 -3.51 14.40 -2.73
CA ALA A 151 -2.66 15.13 -1.81
C ALA A 151 -1.17 14.99 -2.16
N ALA A 152 -0.69 13.79 -2.49
CA ALA A 152 0.69 13.57 -2.92
C ALA A 152 1.04 14.33 -4.21
N MET A 153 0.12 14.37 -5.18
CA MET A 153 0.28 15.14 -6.41
C MET A 153 0.22 16.67 -6.18
N ALA A 154 -0.31 17.14 -5.04
CA ALA A 154 -0.42 18.57 -4.72
C ALA A 154 0.83 19.10 -3.99
N GLY A 155 1.85 18.26 -3.82
CA GLY A 155 3.11 18.62 -3.18
C GLY A 155 3.85 19.77 -3.87
N PRO A 156 4.87 20.33 -3.21
CA PRO A 156 5.47 21.64 -3.55
C PRO A 156 6.27 21.71 -4.87
N ALA A 157 6.44 20.59 -5.58
CA ALA A 157 7.12 20.56 -6.88
C ALA A 157 6.08 20.44 -8.00
N THR A 158 6.16 21.30 -9.01
CA THR A 158 5.40 21.18 -10.25
C THR A 158 5.61 19.79 -10.84
N VAL A 159 4.55 19.00 -10.93
CA VAL A 159 4.55 17.64 -11.49
C VAL A 159 4.76 17.74 -13.01
N PRO A 160 5.93 17.38 -13.56
CA PRO A 160 6.15 17.42 -15.01
C PRO A 160 5.38 16.28 -15.68
N SER A 161 4.83 16.53 -16.88
CA SER A 161 4.21 15.48 -17.72
C SER A 161 5.13 14.28 -17.97
N ALA A 162 6.45 14.49 -17.96
CA ALA A 162 7.46 13.44 -18.05
C ALA A 162 7.32 12.34 -16.99
N TRP A 163 6.74 12.65 -15.82
CA TRP A 163 6.52 11.66 -14.76
C TRP A 163 5.49 10.61 -15.13
N ALA A 164 4.51 10.91 -15.99
CA ALA A 164 3.51 9.93 -16.43
C ALA A 164 4.16 8.72 -17.08
N ALA A 165 5.16 8.96 -17.93
CA ALA A 165 5.92 7.92 -18.61
C ALA A 165 6.78 7.08 -17.65
N GLU A 166 7.21 7.65 -16.50
CA GLU A 166 8.02 6.95 -15.50
C GLU A 166 7.18 6.25 -14.41
N ILE A 167 5.95 6.72 -14.16
CA ILE A 167 4.98 6.11 -13.25
C ILE A 167 4.28 4.94 -13.91
N ARG A 168 4.11 4.97 -15.24
CA ARG A 168 3.86 3.73 -15.99
C ARG A 168 4.90 2.71 -15.56
N LEU A 169 4.43 1.54 -15.16
CA LEU A 169 5.30 0.36 -15.20
C LEU A 169 5.76 0.28 -16.66
N PRO A 170 7.06 0.41 -16.96
CA PRO A 170 7.48 0.55 -18.35
C PRO A 170 6.91 -0.61 -19.17
N ASP A 171 6.36 -0.30 -20.36
CA ASP A 171 5.73 -1.29 -21.25
C ASP A 171 6.68 -2.45 -21.60
N GLY A 172 7.99 -2.21 -21.41
CA GLY A 172 9.08 -3.19 -21.45
C GLY A 172 10.03 -3.12 -20.25
N ALA A 173 9.60 -2.71 -19.05
CA ALA A 173 10.37 -2.98 -17.83
C ALA A 173 10.31 -4.48 -17.57
N ALA A 174 11.17 -5.18 -18.28
CA ALA A 174 11.72 -6.43 -17.89
C ALA A 174 12.59 -6.19 -16.65
N TYR A 175 11.95 -5.98 -15.49
CA TYR A 175 12.53 -6.45 -14.22
C TYR A 175 12.36 -7.99 -14.17
N GLY A 176 12.82 -8.68 -15.22
CA GLY A 176 12.86 -10.14 -15.30
C GLY A 176 11.80 -10.87 -16.13
N PHE A 177 10.72 -10.27 -16.66
CA PHE A 177 9.75 -11.04 -17.48
C PHE A 177 9.11 -10.23 -18.61
N GLY A 178 9.28 -10.70 -19.85
CA GLY A 178 8.79 -10.10 -21.09
C GLY A 178 7.30 -10.31 -21.35
N ALA A 179 6.44 -9.73 -20.51
CA ALA A 179 5.00 -9.65 -20.76
C ALA A 179 4.48 -8.22 -20.54
N PRO A 180 3.45 -7.79 -21.31
CA PRO A 180 2.77 -6.50 -21.10
C PRO A 180 2.25 -6.38 -19.66
N PRO A 181 1.91 -5.17 -19.16
CA PRO A 181 1.25 -5.03 -17.87
C PRO A 181 0.08 -6.00 -17.76
N ALA A 182 0.06 -6.79 -16.68
CA ALA A 182 -0.99 -7.76 -16.43
C ALA A 182 -2.36 -7.08 -16.60
N ASP A 183 -3.17 -7.61 -17.51
CA ASP A 183 -4.56 -7.22 -17.68
C ASP A 183 -5.28 -7.51 -16.34
N GLY A 184 -5.83 -6.49 -15.68
CA GLY A 184 -6.41 -6.73 -14.35
C GLY A 184 -6.81 -5.49 -13.57
N TRP A 185 -7.51 -5.72 -12.46
CA TRP A 185 -7.98 -4.67 -11.55
C TRP A 185 -6.84 -3.84 -10.96
N PHE A 186 -5.68 -4.43 -10.67
CA PHE A 186 -4.49 -3.69 -10.22
C PHE A 186 -4.00 -2.66 -11.25
N ALA A 187 -3.91 -3.07 -12.52
CA ALA A 187 -3.50 -2.17 -13.60
C ALA A 187 -4.50 -1.03 -13.81
N LEU A 188 -5.80 -1.26 -13.61
CA LEU A 188 -6.80 -0.19 -13.62
C LEU A 188 -6.52 0.88 -12.57
N GLY A 189 -6.13 0.48 -11.35
CA GLY A 189 -5.75 1.41 -10.29
C GLY A 189 -4.58 2.30 -10.69
N LEU A 190 -3.52 1.71 -11.24
CA LEU A 190 -2.36 2.45 -11.76
C LEU A 190 -2.75 3.44 -12.87
N ARG A 191 -3.53 2.98 -13.87
CA ARG A 191 -3.98 3.81 -14.99
C ARG A 191 -4.87 4.96 -14.53
N TRP A 192 -5.65 4.77 -13.47
CA TRP A 192 -6.46 5.85 -12.92
C TRP A 192 -5.60 6.99 -12.36
N VAL A 193 -4.55 6.64 -11.62
CA VAL A 193 -3.55 7.60 -11.11
C VAL A 193 -2.81 8.28 -12.25
N GLU A 194 -2.48 7.54 -13.31
CA GLU A 194 -1.85 8.09 -14.51
C GLU A 194 -2.73 9.13 -15.21
N ALA A 195 -4.03 8.86 -15.34
CA ALA A 195 -4.98 9.82 -15.92
C ALA A 195 -5.07 11.11 -15.07
N GLU A 196 -5.12 11.01 -13.74
CA GLU A 196 -5.05 12.18 -12.84
C GLU A 196 -3.76 12.99 -13.06
N LEU A 197 -2.63 12.29 -13.24
CA LEU A 197 -1.34 12.93 -13.47
C LEU A 197 -1.30 13.70 -14.79
N HIS A 198 -1.84 13.12 -15.87
CA HIS A 198 -1.95 13.79 -17.15
C HIS A 198 -2.78 15.08 -17.06
N LEU A 199 -3.91 15.05 -16.34
CA LEU A 199 -4.71 16.26 -16.11
C LEU A 199 -3.93 17.33 -15.34
N ARG A 200 -3.23 16.93 -14.28
CA ARG A 200 -2.39 17.86 -13.50
C ARG A 200 -1.27 18.48 -14.31
N ALA A 201 -0.74 17.73 -15.28
CA ALA A 201 0.28 18.20 -16.20
C ALA A 201 -0.28 19.07 -17.34
N GLY A 202 -1.60 19.33 -17.37
CA GLY A 202 -2.25 20.14 -18.41
C GLY A 202 -2.44 19.39 -19.73
N ASP A 203 -2.47 18.06 -19.71
CA ASP A 203 -2.66 17.20 -20.88
C ASP A 203 -3.98 16.40 -20.79
N PRO A 204 -5.14 17.06 -21.01
CA PRO A 204 -6.44 16.39 -20.97
C PRO A 204 -6.63 15.38 -22.10
N VAL A 205 -5.87 15.49 -23.19
CA VAL A 205 -5.92 14.53 -24.30
C VAL A 205 -5.31 13.20 -23.87
N ALA A 206 -4.11 13.22 -23.28
CA ALA A 206 -3.49 12.01 -22.75
C ALA A 206 -4.31 11.39 -21.61
N ALA A 207 -4.89 12.21 -20.73
CA ALA A 207 -5.80 11.72 -19.70
C ALA A 207 -7.02 11.00 -20.30
N ALA A 208 -7.65 11.57 -21.33
CA ALA A 208 -8.75 10.95 -22.05
C ALA A 208 -8.34 9.63 -22.74
N GLU A 209 -7.14 9.57 -23.33
CA GLU A 209 -6.60 8.33 -23.89
C GLU A 209 -6.39 7.24 -22.82
N THR A 210 -5.91 7.60 -21.63
CA THR A 210 -5.77 6.67 -20.50
C THR A 210 -7.14 6.18 -20.00
N LEU A 211 -8.17 7.03 -19.95
CA LEU A 211 -9.54 6.60 -19.66
C LEU A 211 -10.10 5.64 -20.72
N ALA A 212 -9.79 5.87 -22.00
CA ALA A 212 -10.18 4.96 -23.08
C ALA A 212 -9.48 3.60 -22.99
N HIS A 213 -8.26 3.54 -22.44
CA HIS A 213 -7.59 2.28 -22.12
C HIS A 213 -8.29 1.54 -20.97
N ILE A 214 -8.60 2.24 -19.88
CA ILE A 214 -9.33 1.65 -18.73
C ILE A 214 -10.68 1.08 -19.18
N ARG A 215 -11.42 1.81 -20.01
CA ARG A 215 -12.70 1.35 -20.56
C ARG A 215 -12.56 0.03 -21.33
N ARG A 216 -11.51 -0.13 -22.15
CA ARG A 216 -11.23 -1.37 -22.88
C ARG A 216 -10.86 -2.53 -21.96
N ASP A 217 -10.16 -2.27 -20.86
CA ASP A 217 -9.84 -3.32 -19.89
C ASP A 217 -11.10 -3.75 -19.12
N LEU A 218 -11.98 -2.80 -18.78
CA LEU A 218 -13.27 -3.09 -18.14
C LEU A 218 -14.15 -4.01 -18.99
N ASP A 219 -14.07 -3.92 -20.32
CA ASP A 219 -14.78 -4.86 -21.20
C ASP A 219 -14.33 -6.32 -21.00
N ARG A 220 -13.06 -6.54 -20.64
CA ARG A 220 -12.52 -7.87 -20.33
C ARG A 220 -12.80 -8.30 -18.89
N LEU A 221 -12.81 -7.35 -17.96
CA LEU A 221 -12.95 -7.60 -16.52
C LEU A 221 -14.41 -7.67 -16.03
N GLY A 222 -15.38 -7.55 -16.92
CA GLY A 222 -16.80 -7.67 -16.59
C GLY A 222 -17.46 -6.36 -16.14
N GLY A 223 -16.97 -5.21 -16.59
CA GLY A 223 -17.55 -3.89 -16.32
C GLY A 223 -18.99 -3.76 -16.87
N THR A 224 -19.83 -3.01 -16.16
CA THR A 224 -21.23 -2.79 -16.55
C THR A 224 -21.37 -1.75 -17.68
N ALA A 225 -22.49 -1.79 -18.42
CA ALA A 225 -22.79 -0.79 -19.45
C ALA A 225 -22.90 0.64 -18.88
N GLU A 226 -23.41 0.76 -17.64
CA GLU A 226 -23.46 2.03 -16.92
C GLU A 226 -22.06 2.56 -16.60
N LEU A 227 -21.16 1.69 -16.11
CA LEU A 227 -19.77 2.05 -15.86
C LEU A 227 -19.08 2.50 -17.14
N ARG A 228 -19.24 1.75 -18.24
CA ARG A 228 -18.72 2.12 -19.57
C ARG A 228 -19.19 3.50 -20.00
N SER A 229 -20.49 3.78 -19.87
CA SER A 229 -21.07 5.10 -20.19
C SER A 229 -20.50 6.22 -19.31
N GLY A 230 -20.15 5.92 -18.06
CA GLY A 230 -19.45 6.85 -17.18
C GLY A 230 -18.06 7.23 -17.69
N TYR A 231 -17.28 6.24 -18.13
CA TYR A 231 -15.97 6.46 -18.75
C TYR A 231 -16.07 7.20 -20.10
N ASP A 232 -17.05 6.86 -20.93
CA ASP A 232 -17.29 7.57 -22.20
C ASP A 232 -17.60 9.06 -21.96
N ARG A 233 -18.46 9.38 -20.97
CA ARG A 233 -18.76 10.78 -20.61
C ARG A 233 -17.54 11.51 -20.07
N ALA A 234 -16.73 10.86 -19.23
CA ALA A 234 -15.51 11.46 -18.72
C ALA A 234 -14.49 11.71 -19.85
N GLU A 235 -14.32 10.75 -20.76
CA GLU A 235 -13.46 10.90 -21.94
C GLU A 235 -13.89 12.11 -22.80
N VAL A 236 -15.18 12.20 -23.14
CA VAL A 236 -15.73 13.31 -23.94
C VAL A 236 -15.53 14.64 -23.23
N GLY A 237 -15.87 14.72 -21.94
CA GLY A 237 -15.72 15.96 -21.15
C GLY A 237 -14.26 16.43 -21.09
N LEU A 238 -13.30 15.52 -20.95
CA LEU A 238 -11.87 15.85 -21.00
C LEU A 238 -11.45 16.38 -22.38
N ARG A 239 -11.85 15.71 -23.46
CA ARG A 239 -11.51 16.15 -24.84
C ARG A 239 -12.13 17.50 -25.20
N GLN A 240 -13.28 17.82 -24.61
CA GLN A 240 -13.97 19.10 -24.79
C GLN A 240 -13.49 20.18 -23.80
N ASN A 241 -12.53 19.84 -22.93
CA ASN A 241 -12.01 20.72 -21.88
C ASN A 241 -13.10 21.23 -20.91
N GLU A 242 -14.14 20.43 -20.70
CA GLU A 242 -15.25 20.71 -19.78
C GLU A 242 -14.97 20.19 -18.36
N MET A 243 -13.87 19.47 -18.18
CA MET A 243 -13.53 18.77 -16.94
C MET A 243 -12.06 19.01 -16.58
N THR A 244 -11.82 19.45 -15.35
CA THR A 244 -10.48 19.75 -14.81
C THR A 244 -9.98 18.70 -13.81
N GLU A 245 -10.84 17.75 -13.42
CA GLU A 245 -10.53 16.67 -12.48
C GLU A 245 -11.35 15.42 -12.83
N LEU A 246 -10.83 14.23 -12.52
CA LEU A 246 -11.60 13.01 -12.72
C LEU A 246 -12.70 12.87 -11.67
N PRO A 247 -13.90 12.38 -12.02
CA PRO A 247 -14.97 12.18 -11.05
C PRO A 247 -14.61 11.08 -10.04
N GLU A 248 -14.55 11.41 -8.75
CA GLU A 248 -14.29 10.43 -7.68
C GLU A 248 -15.34 9.31 -7.67
N ALA A 249 -16.62 9.66 -7.88
CA ALA A 249 -17.69 8.69 -7.99
C ALA A 249 -17.49 7.69 -9.16
N LEU A 250 -16.71 8.01 -10.19
CA LEU A 250 -16.38 7.07 -11.26
C LEU A 250 -15.34 6.04 -10.77
N PHE A 251 -14.37 6.45 -9.95
CA PHE A 251 -13.44 5.54 -9.28
C PHE A 251 -14.18 4.57 -8.35
N ASP A 252 -15.06 5.07 -7.48
CA ASP A 252 -15.82 4.26 -6.51
C ASP A 252 -16.74 3.23 -7.18
N ARG A 253 -17.42 3.63 -8.27
CA ARG A 253 -18.21 2.69 -9.07
C ARG A 253 -17.34 1.63 -9.73
N THR A 254 -16.11 1.97 -10.11
CA THR A 254 -15.16 1.00 -10.68
C THR A 254 -14.71 -0.01 -9.62
N LEU A 255 -14.39 0.46 -8.40
CA LEU A 255 -14.11 -0.43 -7.27
C LEU A 255 -15.28 -1.38 -6.99
N THR A 256 -16.49 -0.83 -6.93
CA THR A 256 -17.72 -1.62 -6.71
C THR A 256 -17.90 -2.71 -7.76
N ALA A 257 -17.64 -2.40 -9.03
CA ALA A 257 -17.73 -3.36 -10.13
C ALA A 257 -16.72 -4.51 -10.02
N GLY A 258 -15.58 -4.28 -9.37
CA GLY A 258 -14.56 -5.32 -9.14
C GLY A 258 -14.92 -6.31 -8.03
N GLY A 259 -15.97 -6.06 -7.25
CA GLY A 259 -16.24 -6.79 -6.01
C GLY A 259 -15.07 -6.71 -5.03
N ALA A 260 -15.11 -7.51 -3.96
CA ALA A 260 -14.09 -7.43 -2.91
C ALA A 260 -12.65 -7.65 -3.44
N ARG A 261 -12.46 -8.68 -4.28
CA ARG A 261 -11.14 -9.04 -4.82
C ARG A 261 -10.62 -8.02 -5.84
N GLY A 262 -11.48 -7.53 -6.74
CA GLY A 262 -11.10 -6.51 -7.72
C GLY A 262 -10.87 -5.14 -7.08
N ALA A 263 -11.73 -4.73 -6.15
CA ALA A 263 -11.58 -3.49 -5.41
C ALA A 263 -10.25 -3.43 -4.65
N ALA A 264 -9.91 -4.46 -3.86
CA ALA A 264 -8.66 -4.51 -3.10
C ALA A 264 -7.43 -4.35 -4.01
N ARG A 265 -7.46 -4.94 -5.20
CA ARG A 265 -6.35 -4.86 -6.17
C ARG A 265 -6.29 -3.52 -6.87
N MET A 266 -7.44 -2.98 -7.28
CA MET A 266 -7.50 -1.67 -7.90
C MET A 266 -7.07 -0.57 -6.93
N GLU A 267 -7.50 -0.64 -5.66
CA GLU A 267 -7.00 0.27 -4.63
C GLU A 267 -5.51 0.11 -4.40
N LEU A 268 -5.00 -1.11 -4.33
CA LEU A 268 -3.56 -1.36 -4.20
C LEU A 268 -2.79 -0.76 -5.39
N GLY A 269 -3.30 -0.91 -6.62
CA GLY A 269 -2.71 -0.32 -7.82
C GLY A 269 -2.68 1.21 -7.77
N ALA A 270 -3.78 1.82 -7.35
CA ALA A 270 -3.85 3.27 -7.17
C ALA A 270 -2.90 3.74 -6.05
N TRP A 271 -2.81 2.99 -4.94
CA TRP A 271 -1.91 3.31 -3.84
C TRP A 271 -0.44 3.19 -4.26
N VAL A 272 -0.09 2.15 -5.02
CA VAL A 272 1.26 2.00 -5.59
C VAL A 272 1.59 3.17 -6.52
N GLY A 273 0.67 3.55 -7.42
CA GLY A 273 0.84 4.70 -8.30
C GLY A 273 1.08 6.00 -7.53
N GLY A 274 0.26 6.28 -6.52
CA GLY A 274 0.41 7.44 -5.64
C GLY A 274 1.70 7.42 -4.82
N GLY A 275 2.09 6.24 -4.31
CA GLY A 275 3.33 6.06 -3.56
C GLY A 275 4.56 6.37 -4.39
N ARG A 276 4.57 5.97 -5.67
CA ARG A 276 5.67 6.29 -6.59
C ARG A 276 5.75 7.79 -6.91
N ILE A 277 4.62 8.49 -6.92
CA ILE A 277 4.60 9.96 -7.00
C ILE A 277 5.15 10.55 -5.71
N ALA A 278 4.69 10.06 -4.55
CA ALA A 278 5.09 10.53 -3.24
C ALA A 278 6.60 10.38 -2.99
N VAL A 279 7.20 9.27 -3.42
CA VAL A 279 8.67 9.09 -3.37
C VAL A 279 9.39 10.19 -4.15
N ARG A 280 8.97 10.44 -5.41
CA ARG A 280 9.61 11.44 -6.27
C ARG A 280 9.45 12.86 -5.77
N THR A 281 8.33 13.16 -5.12
CA THR A 281 8.07 14.48 -4.50
C THR A 281 8.63 14.61 -3.08
N GLY A 282 9.19 13.54 -2.50
CA GLY A 282 9.61 13.51 -1.10
C GLY A 282 8.44 13.63 -0.11
N CYS A 283 7.22 13.29 -0.52
CA CYS A 283 6.00 13.40 0.29
C CYS A 283 5.86 12.20 1.23
N GLY A 284 6.62 12.22 2.33
CA GLY A 284 6.55 11.17 3.36
C GLY A 284 5.17 10.99 4.01
N ALA A 285 4.37 12.06 4.09
CA ALA A 285 3.03 12.06 4.67
C ALA A 285 2.01 11.18 3.92
N TYR A 286 2.35 10.75 2.70
CA TYR A 286 1.55 9.77 1.95
C TYR A 286 1.52 8.40 2.62
N PHE A 287 2.63 8.00 3.25
CA PHE A 287 2.79 6.66 3.78
C PHE A 287 2.30 6.57 5.24
N LYS A 288 0.99 6.38 5.41
CA LYS A 288 0.35 6.26 6.73
C LYS A 288 0.27 4.80 7.15
N HIS A 289 0.67 4.46 8.38
CA HIS A 289 0.57 3.09 8.92
C HIS A 289 -0.84 2.51 8.80
N ALA A 290 -1.87 3.28 9.19
CA ALA A 290 -3.25 2.81 9.12
C ALA A 290 -3.72 2.46 7.69
N GLU A 291 -3.25 3.20 6.68
CA GLU A 291 -3.57 2.91 5.28
C GLU A 291 -2.83 1.67 4.77
N ILE A 292 -1.56 1.51 5.15
CA ILE A 292 -0.76 0.31 4.87
C ILE A 292 -1.39 -0.94 5.51
N ASP A 293 -1.77 -0.86 6.80
CA ASP A 293 -2.37 -1.98 7.53
C ASP A 293 -3.68 -2.44 6.89
N ARG A 294 -4.51 -1.48 6.48
CA ARG A 294 -5.76 -1.74 5.76
C ARG A 294 -5.50 -2.43 4.42
N LEU A 295 -4.60 -1.89 3.60
CA LEU A 295 -4.29 -2.46 2.29
C LEU A 295 -3.70 -3.88 2.40
N VAL A 296 -2.82 -4.12 3.38
CA VAL A 296 -2.28 -5.46 3.66
C VAL A 296 -3.41 -6.44 4.01
N ALA A 297 -4.35 -6.02 4.87
CA ALA A 297 -5.48 -6.85 5.25
C ALA A 297 -6.41 -7.15 4.07
N ASP A 298 -6.78 -6.13 3.28
CA ASP A 298 -7.68 -6.24 2.13
C ASP A 298 -7.07 -7.15 1.05
N VAL A 299 -5.79 -6.98 0.74
CA VAL A 299 -5.07 -7.80 -0.25
C VAL A 299 -4.91 -9.24 0.25
N SER A 300 -4.62 -9.44 1.53
CA SER A 300 -4.52 -10.78 2.11
C SER A 300 -5.87 -11.52 2.07
N ALA A 301 -6.96 -10.82 2.42
CA ALA A 301 -8.32 -11.36 2.32
C ALA A 301 -8.73 -11.68 0.87
N ALA A 302 -8.21 -10.93 -0.10
CA ALA A 302 -8.39 -11.15 -1.53
C ALA A 302 -7.50 -12.26 -2.13
N GLY A 303 -6.72 -12.98 -1.30
CA GLY A 303 -5.81 -14.03 -1.75
C GLY A 303 -4.55 -13.48 -2.43
N GLY A 304 -4.02 -12.37 -1.93
CA GLY A 304 -2.82 -11.72 -2.46
C GLY A 304 -1.55 -12.58 -2.33
N PRO A 305 -0.54 -12.34 -3.18
CA PRO A 305 0.72 -13.06 -3.13
C PRO A 305 1.45 -12.88 -1.80
N PRO A 306 2.09 -13.91 -1.24
CA PRO A 306 2.77 -13.83 0.07
C PRO A 306 3.91 -12.81 0.11
N GLY A 307 4.54 -12.51 -1.03
CA GLY A 307 5.61 -11.51 -1.11
C GLY A 307 5.14 -10.06 -0.88
N VAL A 308 3.84 -9.76 -1.09
CA VAL A 308 3.32 -8.39 -0.97
C VAL A 308 3.45 -7.89 0.47
N ALA A 309 3.23 -8.76 1.46
CA ALA A 309 3.39 -8.40 2.87
C ALA A 309 4.84 -8.01 3.22
N ALA A 310 5.83 -8.68 2.63
CA ALA A 310 7.24 -8.36 2.87
C ALA A 310 7.62 -6.99 2.29
N ALA A 311 7.10 -6.64 1.12
CA ALA A 311 7.31 -5.31 0.53
C ALA A 311 6.67 -4.21 1.37
N PHE A 312 5.45 -4.41 1.89
CA PHE A 312 4.84 -3.48 2.85
C PHE A 312 5.65 -3.33 4.13
N GLU A 313 6.25 -4.40 4.64
CA GLU A 313 7.09 -4.34 5.84
C GLU A 313 8.37 -3.53 5.61
N GLU A 314 8.96 -3.60 4.42
CA GLU A 314 10.08 -2.71 4.07
C GLU A 314 9.64 -1.24 4.04
N ILE A 315 8.45 -0.95 3.49
CA ILE A 315 7.90 0.41 3.50
C ILE A 315 7.70 0.89 4.93
N ARG A 316 7.10 0.09 5.82
CA ARG A 316 6.95 0.41 7.25
C ARG A 316 8.28 0.71 7.92
N ARG A 317 9.29 -0.13 7.70
CA ARG A 317 10.64 0.05 8.26
C ARG A 317 11.24 1.39 7.89
N GLN A 318 11.05 1.85 6.65
CA GLN A 318 11.54 3.15 6.21
C GLN A 318 10.76 4.32 6.84
N ILE A 319 9.45 4.18 7.03
CA ILE A 319 8.62 5.18 7.71
C ILE A 319 9.00 5.29 9.19
N ASP A 320 9.17 4.16 9.87
CA ASP A 320 9.55 4.11 11.30
C ASP A 320 10.95 4.70 11.54
N ALA A 321 11.83 4.58 10.54
CA ALA A 321 13.13 5.24 10.55
C ALA A 321 13.05 6.77 10.31
N GLY A 322 11.86 7.31 10.04
CA GLY A 322 11.62 8.74 9.84
C GLY A 322 11.94 9.26 8.43
N LEU A 323 12.03 8.38 7.43
CA LEU A 323 12.39 8.73 6.04
C LEU A 323 13.63 9.66 5.96
N PRO A 324 14.76 9.29 6.58
CA PRO A 324 15.83 10.20 6.92
C PRO A 324 16.56 10.80 5.70
N ASN A 325 16.45 10.18 4.52
CA ASN A 325 17.18 10.57 3.33
C ASN A 325 16.59 10.01 2.03
N THR A 326 17.17 10.42 0.90
CA THR A 326 16.86 9.95 -0.45
C THR A 326 17.00 8.43 -0.62
N ALA A 327 17.90 7.77 0.12
CA ALA A 327 18.04 6.32 0.04
C ALA A 327 16.82 5.59 0.63
N SER A 328 16.18 6.13 1.66
CA SER A 328 14.91 5.59 2.19
C SER A 328 13.78 5.67 1.16
N PHE A 329 13.66 6.80 0.47
CA PHE A 329 12.71 6.94 -0.63
C PHE A 329 13.00 5.95 -1.78
N ARG A 330 14.26 5.74 -2.17
CA ARG A 330 14.64 4.73 -3.17
C ARG A 330 14.26 3.30 -2.74
N ARG A 331 14.41 2.96 -1.46
CA ARG A 331 13.97 1.64 -0.94
C ARG A 331 12.46 1.49 -0.98
N ILE A 332 11.71 2.54 -0.67
CA ILE A 332 10.26 2.54 -0.80
C ILE A 332 9.84 2.38 -2.26
N ASP A 333 10.43 3.11 -3.21
CA ASP A 333 10.11 2.95 -4.63
C ASP A 333 10.38 1.51 -5.11
N ARG A 334 11.49 0.90 -4.68
CA ARG A 334 11.77 -0.51 -4.95
C ARG A 334 10.69 -1.43 -4.40
N ALA A 335 10.30 -1.27 -3.13
CA ALA A 335 9.25 -2.08 -2.52
C ALA A 335 7.88 -1.88 -3.23
N LEU A 336 7.57 -0.67 -3.70
CA LEU A 336 6.37 -0.40 -4.50
C LEU A 336 6.41 -1.09 -5.87
N VAL A 337 7.58 -1.14 -6.51
CA VAL A 337 7.79 -1.92 -7.74
C VAL A 337 7.61 -3.42 -7.47
N ASP A 338 8.18 -3.94 -6.37
CA ASP A 338 8.05 -5.34 -5.98
C ASP A 338 6.58 -5.75 -5.79
N ILE A 339 5.77 -4.90 -5.13
CA ILE A 339 4.32 -5.10 -5.01
C ILE A 339 3.68 -5.23 -6.40
N GLY A 340 4.01 -4.32 -7.32
CA GLY A 340 3.49 -4.35 -8.68
C GLY A 340 3.88 -5.61 -9.45
N LEU A 341 5.10 -6.10 -9.28
CA LEU A 341 5.58 -7.33 -9.91
C LEU A 341 4.91 -8.59 -9.34
N LEU A 342 4.74 -8.65 -8.03
CA LEU A 342 4.13 -9.82 -7.37
C LEU A 342 2.66 -9.98 -7.73
N VAL A 343 1.92 -8.87 -7.88
CA VAL A 343 0.49 -8.88 -8.23
C VAL A 343 0.26 -9.12 -9.73
N ARG A 344 1.31 -9.08 -10.58
CA ARG A 344 1.21 -9.45 -12.01
C ARG A 344 1.09 -10.95 -12.25
N GLY A 345 1.48 -11.81 -11.31
CA GLY A 345 1.45 -13.27 -11.47
C GLY A 345 0.06 -13.92 -11.39
N GLU A 346 -1.00 -13.15 -11.69
CA GLU A 346 -2.41 -13.57 -11.65
C GLU A 346 -2.90 -14.17 -12.97
#